data_AF-A0AAD6M2U9-F1
#
_entry.id   AF-A0AAD6M2U9-F1
#
_cell.length_a   1.000
_cell.length_b   1.000
_cell.length_c   1.000
_cell.angle_alpha   90.00
_cell.angle_beta   90.00
_cell.angle_gamma   90.00
#
_symmetry.space_group_name_H-M   'P 1'
#
loop_
_entity.id
_entity.type
_entity.pdbx_description
1 polymer ?
#
loop_
_entity_poly.entity_id
_entity_poly.type
_entity_poly.pdbx_seq_one_letter_code
_entity_poly.pdbx_strand_id
1 'polypeptide(L)'
;MGSSPLLSFLVLTSLMFLFVTPSHSSEYDVAQEPAPPITSRKISRNPEKVTMSLYYESLCPYCGSFIVGPLAQVLETDLMTILNLRLVPWGNAILDSNNTIECQHGEDECYLNIIHSCAINLWPDLPQNEIDLQLIAMQKKHFNFIKCIEKQYKAPERNGAEESWEVCSDKPKGRRFKFSRRWCTVLDAKLLAMLVLQNGKETDHLRPPHEYVPWVVVDDTPLLDDYVNFIHYVCKAYKGKSLPKTCSSHPSTSTNKDTSLQSACHASEARSGDSSGKHQMKMEPLA
;
A
#
# COMPACT_ATOMS: atom_id res chain seq x y z
N MET A 1 -31.07 -15.02 90.38
CA MET A 1 -31.83 -13.98 89.67
C MET A 1 -30.88 -12.81 89.47
N GLY A 2 -30.45 -12.36 88.30
CA GLY A 2 -30.59 -12.78 86.91
C GLY A 2 -29.48 -12.03 86.14
N SER A 3 -28.85 -12.75 85.21
CA SER A 3 -28.08 -12.30 84.03
C SER A 3 -27.72 -10.82 83.88
N SER A 4 -26.41 -10.54 83.88
CA SER A 4 -25.79 -9.29 83.38
C SER A 4 -26.01 -9.10 81.87
N PRO A 5 -26.28 -7.87 81.37
CA PRO A 5 -26.34 -7.61 79.95
C PRO A 5 -24.92 -7.32 79.41
N LEU A 6 -24.16 -8.38 79.15
CA LEU A 6 -22.94 -8.34 78.32
C LEU A 6 -23.28 -8.35 76.82
N LEU A 7 -24.39 -7.72 76.42
CA LEU A 7 -24.95 -7.84 75.08
C LEU A 7 -25.51 -6.51 74.56
N SER A 8 -24.67 -5.47 74.47
CA SER A 8 -24.98 -4.29 73.63
C SER A 8 -23.75 -3.48 73.16
N PHE A 9 -22.53 -3.93 73.42
CA PHE A 9 -21.30 -3.25 72.95
C PHE A 9 -20.51 -4.04 71.89
N LEU A 10 -21.10 -5.07 71.30
CA LEU A 10 -20.46 -5.91 70.27
C LEU A 10 -21.19 -5.94 68.92
N VAL A 11 -22.14 -5.04 68.68
CA VAL A 11 -22.89 -5.00 67.40
C VAL A 11 -22.58 -3.77 66.54
N LEU A 12 -21.87 -2.74 67.05
CA LEU A 12 -21.57 -1.55 66.24
C LEU A 12 -20.17 -1.45 65.64
N THR A 13 -19.27 -2.41 65.87
CA THR A 13 -17.95 -2.44 65.20
C THR A 13 -17.82 -3.51 64.11
N SER A 14 -18.87 -4.32 63.88
CA SER A 14 -18.86 -5.38 62.87
C SER A 14 -19.49 -4.99 61.52
N LEU A 15 -19.91 -3.73 61.33
CA LEU A 15 -20.52 -3.27 60.06
C LEU A 15 -19.64 -2.31 59.25
N MET A 16 -18.33 -2.32 59.47
CA MET A 16 -17.34 -1.59 58.64
C MET A 16 -16.25 -2.52 58.06
N PHE A 17 -16.47 -3.84 58.07
CA PHE A 17 -15.54 -4.83 57.52
C PHE A 17 -16.18 -5.80 56.51
N LEU A 18 -17.17 -5.34 55.74
CA LEU A 18 -17.77 -6.13 54.64
C LEU A 18 -17.82 -5.42 53.28
N PHE A 19 -17.00 -4.38 53.07
CA PHE A 19 -16.76 -3.81 51.73
C PHE A 19 -15.28 -3.54 51.45
N VAL A 20 -14.42 -4.49 51.80
CA VAL A 20 -13.14 -4.64 51.09
C VAL A 20 -13.19 -6.00 50.42
N THR A 21 -13.90 -6.07 49.29
CA THR A 21 -13.59 -7.12 48.33
C THR A 21 -12.15 -6.88 47.88
N PRO A 22 -11.32 -7.91 47.73
CA PRO A 22 -10.14 -7.75 46.90
C PRO A 22 -10.62 -7.15 45.60
N SER A 23 -10.02 -6.05 45.16
CA SER A 23 -10.04 -5.74 43.75
C SER A 23 -9.36 -6.94 43.09
N HIS A 24 -10.13 -7.96 42.74
CA HIS A 24 -9.76 -8.84 41.66
C HIS A 24 -9.74 -7.90 40.46
N SER A 25 -8.56 -7.31 40.21
CA SER A 25 -8.07 -7.22 38.86
C SER A 25 -8.29 -8.62 38.30
N SER A 26 -9.39 -8.78 37.56
CA SER A 26 -9.38 -9.79 36.53
C SER A 26 -8.23 -9.32 35.64
N GLU A 27 -7.06 -9.91 35.85
CA GLU A 27 -6.27 -10.39 34.73
C GLU A 27 -7.28 -11.15 33.86
N TYR A 28 -7.94 -10.42 32.97
CA TYR A 28 -8.12 -10.95 31.66
C TYR A 28 -6.69 -11.16 31.18
N ASP A 29 -6.19 -12.36 31.43
CA ASP A 29 -5.23 -13.01 30.57
C ASP A 29 -5.87 -13.01 29.18
N VAL A 30 -5.76 -11.87 28.51
CA VAL A 30 -5.63 -11.84 27.08
C VAL A 30 -4.31 -12.57 26.88
N ALA A 31 -4.40 -13.90 26.81
CA ALA A 31 -3.44 -14.69 26.11
C ALA A 31 -3.20 -13.93 24.83
N GLN A 32 -2.03 -13.30 24.77
CA GLN A 32 -1.51 -12.61 23.64
C GLN A 32 -1.42 -13.69 22.57
N GLU A 33 -2.50 -13.91 21.84
CA GLU A 33 -2.38 -14.58 20.56
C GLU A 33 -1.43 -13.68 19.78
N PRO A 34 -0.21 -14.17 19.48
CA PRO A 34 0.70 -13.39 18.69
C PRO A 34 -0.05 -13.03 17.41
N ALA A 35 0.03 -11.75 17.04
CA ALA A 35 -0.37 -11.32 15.71
C ALA A 35 0.14 -12.38 14.72
N PRO A 36 -0.71 -12.87 13.79
CA PRO A 36 -0.35 -13.97 12.92
C PRO A 36 1.00 -13.62 12.32
N PRO A 37 1.99 -14.53 12.37
CA PRO A 37 3.31 -14.23 11.89
C PRO A 37 3.16 -13.63 10.49
N ILE A 38 3.80 -12.48 10.26
CA ILE A 38 4.03 -11.96 8.91
C ILE A 38 4.94 -12.99 8.25
N THR A 39 4.33 -14.10 7.88
CA THR A 39 4.83 -14.96 6.85
C THR A 39 4.82 -14.02 5.66
N SER A 40 6.02 -13.53 5.30
CA SER A 40 6.32 -13.30 3.90
C SER A 40 5.85 -14.59 3.24
N ARG A 41 4.61 -14.57 2.73
CA ARG A 41 4.08 -15.69 1.98
C ARG A 41 5.06 -15.72 0.82
N LYS A 42 5.96 -16.70 0.85
CA LYS A 42 6.82 -17.00 -0.27
C LYS A 42 5.84 -17.49 -1.31
N ILE A 43 5.18 -16.55 -2.00
CA ILE A 43 4.36 -16.82 -3.17
C ILE A 43 5.33 -17.60 -4.03
N SER A 44 5.04 -18.89 -4.20
CA SER A 44 5.79 -19.75 -5.08
C SER A 44 5.73 -19.07 -6.42
N ARG A 45 6.75 -18.28 -6.74
CA ARG A 45 6.86 -17.58 -8.00
C ARG A 45 6.76 -18.69 -9.02
N ASN A 46 5.74 -18.66 -9.85
CA ASN A 46 5.75 -19.49 -11.03
C ASN A 46 7.00 -19.03 -11.79
N PRO A 47 8.09 -19.83 -11.87
CA PRO A 47 9.37 -19.40 -12.40
C PRO A 47 9.29 -19.04 -13.89
N GLU A 48 8.13 -19.24 -14.50
CA GLU A 48 7.82 -18.89 -15.88
C GLU A 48 7.31 -17.45 -16.03
N LYS A 49 6.74 -16.80 -15.00
CA LYS A 49 6.20 -15.43 -15.11
C LYS A 49 7.30 -14.36 -15.06
N VAL A 50 7.17 -13.35 -15.90
CA VAL A 50 8.01 -12.15 -15.92
C VAL A 50 7.53 -11.19 -14.85
N THR A 51 8.45 -10.65 -14.05
CA THR A 51 8.13 -9.62 -13.06
C THR A 51 8.32 -8.24 -13.67
N MET A 52 7.26 -7.43 -13.68
CA MET A 52 7.35 -6.00 -13.95
C MET A 52 7.06 -5.23 -12.68
N SER A 53 8.00 -4.38 -12.26
CA SER A 53 7.82 -3.47 -11.13
C SER A 53 7.66 -2.04 -11.65
N LEU A 54 6.60 -1.36 -11.22
CA LEU A 54 6.40 0.07 -11.40
C LEU A 54 6.70 0.76 -10.07
N TYR A 55 7.74 1.60 -10.06
CA TYR A 55 8.04 2.52 -8.97
C TYR A 55 7.44 3.87 -9.33
N TYR A 56 6.61 4.40 -8.45
CA TYR A 56 5.79 5.58 -8.71
C TYR A 56 5.49 6.33 -7.41
N GLU A 57 5.02 7.56 -7.54
CA GLU A 57 4.40 8.32 -6.46
C GLU A 57 2.98 8.71 -6.88
N SER A 58 2.06 8.75 -5.91
CA SER A 58 0.77 9.39 -6.12
C SER A 58 0.94 10.88 -6.42
N LEU A 59 -0.04 11.50 -7.08
CA LEU A 59 -0.06 12.92 -7.46
C LEU A 59 0.96 13.35 -8.52
N CYS A 60 1.96 12.54 -8.85
CA CYS A 60 2.75 12.76 -10.06
C CYS A 60 1.84 12.56 -11.29
N PRO A 61 1.60 13.61 -12.12
CA PRO A 61 0.66 13.53 -13.25
C PRO A 61 1.04 12.46 -14.28
N TYR A 62 2.34 12.17 -14.41
CA TYR A 62 2.85 11.17 -15.34
C TYR A 62 2.72 9.75 -14.81
N CYS A 63 2.91 9.53 -13.51
CA CYS A 63 2.60 8.27 -12.86
C CYS A 63 1.10 7.96 -12.98
N GLY A 64 0.25 8.93 -12.64
CA GLY A 64 -1.19 8.82 -12.78
C GLY A 64 -1.59 8.50 -14.22
N SER A 65 -1.08 9.23 -15.21
CA SER A 65 -1.34 8.99 -16.63
C SER A 65 -0.92 7.60 -17.10
N PHE A 66 0.25 7.13 -16.68
CA PHE A 66 0.74 5.79 -16.99
C PHE A 66 -0.16 4.69 -16.37
N ILE A 67 -0.58 4.87 -15.11
CA ILE A 67 -1.45 3.95 -14.39
C ILE A 67 -2.84 3.90 -15.00
N VAL A 68 -3.48 5.06 -15.22
CA VAL A 68 -4.88 5.11 -15.72
C VAL A 68 -4.99 4.77 -17.22
N GLY A 69 -3.89 4.91 -17.97
CA GLY A 69 -3.83 4.68 -19.41
C GLY A 69 -3.12 3.36 -19.77
N PRO A 70 -1.85 3.40 -20.24
CA PRO A 70 -1.13 2.23 -20.75
C PRO A 70 -1.16 1.00 -19.84
N LEU A 71 -0.93 1.18 -18.53
CA LEU A 71 -0.91 0.05 -17.61
C LEU A 71 -2.31 -0.53 -17.42
N ALA A 72 -3.34 0.32 -17.29
CA ALA A 72 -4.73 -0.14 -17.15
C ALA A 72 -5.22 -0.98 -18.34
N GLN A 73 -4.75 -0.69 -19.56
CA GLN A 73 -5.09 -1.48 -20.73
C GLN A 73 -4.59 -2.92 -20.59
N VAL A 74 -3.37 -3.11 -20.07
CA VAL A 74 -2.77 -4.44 -19.89
C VAL A 74 -3.53 -5.33 -18.92
N LEU A 75 -4.16 -4.75 -17.88
CA LEU A 75 -4.95 -5.51 -16.91
C LEU A 75 -6.16 -6.21 -17.54
N GLU A 76 -6.61 -5.79 -18.73
CA GLU A 76 -7.73 -6.40 -19.46
C GLU A 76 -7.27 -7.35 -20.59
N THR A 77 -5.96 -7.62 -20.69
CA THR A 77 -5.38 -8.49 -21.72
C THR A 77 -4.94 -9.85 -21.19
N ASP A 78 -4.55 -10.76 -22.09
CA ASP A 78 -3.95 -12.04 -21.75
C ASP A 78 -2.47 -11.92 -21.32
N LEU A 79 -1.86 -10.72 -21.35
CA LEU A 79 -0.51 -10.48 -20.81
C LEU A 79 -0.43 -10.77 -19.30
N MET A 80 -1.52 -10.57 -18.55
CA MET A 80 -1.60 -10.91 -17.12
C MET A 80 -1.39 -12.40 -16.82
N THR A 81 -1.49 -13.27 -17.81
CA THR A 81 -1.20 -14.70 -17.64
C THR A 81 0.29 -15.00 -17.47
N ILE A 82 1.15 -14.14 -18.02
CA ILE A 82 2.62 -14.26 -17.96
C ILE A 82 3.27 -13.18 -17.09
N LEU A 83 2.51 -12.17 -16.67
CA LEU A 83 3.00 -11.02 -15.93
C LEU A 83 2.73 -11.17 -14.42
N ASN A 84 3.77 -10.93 -13.64
CA ASN A 84 3.70 -10.60 -12.21
C ASN A 84 3.91 -9.09 -12.05
N LEU A 85 2.82 -8.35 -11.87
CA LEU A 85 2.83 -6.89 -11.72
C LEU A 85 3.08 -6.52 -10.26
N ARG A 86 4.14 -5.75 -10.02
CA ARG A 86 4.45 -5.13 -8.73
C ARG A 86 4.27 -3.62 -8.83
N LEU A 87 3.61 -3.05 -7.84
CA LEU A 87 3.42 -1.61 -7.69
C LEU A 87 4.17 -1.20 -6.42
N VAL A 88 5.05 -0.20 -6.53
CA VAL A 88 5.90 0.27 -5.43
C VAL A 88 5.67 1.77 -5.25
N PRO A 89 4.65 2.17 -4.45
CA PRO A 89 4.37 3.58 -4.15
C PRO A 89 5.41 4.12 -3.16
N TRP A 90 6.25 5.03 -3.64
CA TRP A 90 7.25 5.80 -2.89
C TRP A 90 7.76 6.94 -3.76
N GLY A 91 8.24 6.58 -4.97
CA GLY A 91 8.76 7.49 -5.98
C GLY A 91 9.95 8.31 -5.49
N ASN A 92 9.84 9.63 -5.61
CA ASN A 92 10.89 10.59 -5.26
C ASN A 92 10.82 11.02 -3.78
N ALA A 93 9.99 10.38 -2.96
CA ALA A 93 9.94 10.66 -1.53
C ALA A 93 11.29 10.39 -0.86
N ILE A 94 11.59 11.14 0.20
CA ILE A 94 12.81 10.98 0.99
C ILE A 94 12.46 10.75 2.45
N LEU A 95 13.27 9.93 3.12
CA LEU A 95 13.26 9.84 4.58
C LEU A 95 14.26 10.87 5.11
N ASP A 96 13.76 11.88 5.82
CA ASP A 96 14.61 12.91 6.37
C ASP A 96 15.32 12.45 7.66
N SER A 97 16.19 13.32 8.21
CA SER A 97 16.95 13.02 9.42
C SER A 97 16.11 12.86 10.70
N ASN A 98 14.87 13.33 10.71
CA ASN A 98 13.97 13.25 11.88
C ASN A 98 12.98 12.06 11.78
N ASN A 99 13.16 11.18 10.79
CA ASN A 99 12.26 10.09 10.43
C ASN A 99 10.88 10.55 9.93
N THR A 100 10.79 11.71 9.29
CA THR A 100 9.61 12.10 8.51
C THR A 100 9.82 11.79 7.03
N ILE A 101 8.73 11.40 6.38
CA ILE A 101 8.71 11.20 4.94
C ILE A 101 8.37 12.55 4.31
N GLU A 102 9.24 13.04 3.44
CA GLU A 102 8.95 14.22 2.62
C GLU A 102 8.67 13.78 1.18
N CYS A 103 7.55 14.25 0.64
CA CYS A 103 7.05 13.93 -0.70
C CYS A 103 7.05 15.18 -1.58
N GLN A 104 7.22 15.01 -2.90
CA GLN A 104 7.37 16.15 -3.84
C GLN A 104 6.09 16.99 -3.95
N HIS A 105 4.93 16.34 -3.88
CA HIS A 105 3.61 16.96 -3.96
C HIS A 105 2.94 17.10 -2.58
N GLY A 106 3.73 17.10 -1.50
CA GLY A 106 3.28 17.39 -0.15
C GLY A 106 2.62 16.22 0.60
N GLU A 107 1.89 16.54 1.66
CA GLU A 107 1.34 15.56 2.61
C GLU A 107 0.31 14.62 1.97
N ASP A 108 -0.48 15.10 1.02
CA ASP A 108 -1.47 14.28 0.31
C ASP A 108 -0.80 13.15 -0.50
N GLU A 109 0.36 13.41 -1.13
CA GLU A 109 1.13 12.37 -1.81
C GLU A 109 1.63 11.33 -0.80
N CYS A 110 2.25 11.78 0.29
CA CYS A 110 2.73 10.87 1.33
C CYS A 110 1.60 10.00 1.90
N TYR A 111 0.44 10.60 2.14
CA TYR A 111 -0.73 9.91 2.63
C TYR A 111 -1.26 8.87 1.63
N LEU A 112 -1.40 9.24 0.36
CA LEU A 112 -1.87 8.31 -0.68
C LEU A 112 -0.85 7.21 -0.99
N ASN A 113 0.46 7.48 -0.93
CA ASN A 113 1.50 6.46 -1.02
C ASN A 113 1.35 5.38 0.10
N ILE A 114 0.99 5.80 1.32
CA ILE A 114 0.68 4.89 2.43
C ILE A 114 -0.59 4.08 2.13
N ILE A 115 -1.67 4.72 1.65
CA ILE A 115 -2.93 4.03 1.31
C ILE A 115 -2.73 3.01 0.19
N HIS A 116 -1.95 3.36 -0.85
CA HIS A 116 -1.58 2.42 -1.92
C HIS A 116 -0.77 1.24 -1.36
N SER A 117 0.23 1.51 -0.52
CA SER A 117 1.03 0.47 0.16
C SER A 117 0.16 -0.46 0.98
N CYS A 118 -0.79 0.10 1.73
CA CYS A 118 -1.74 -0.65 2.53
C CYS A 118 -2.61 -1.56 1.65
N ALA A 119 -3.20 -1.04 0.57
CA ALA A 119 -4.06 -1.81 -0.31
C ALA A 119 -3.33 -3.01 -0.92
N ILE A 120 -2.07 -2.82 -1.33
CA ILE A 120 -1.23 -3.87 -1.93
C ILE A 120 -0.92 -4.99 -0.93
N ASN A 121 -0.59 -4.63 0.32
CA ASN A 121 -0.06 -5.59 1.29
C ASN A 121 -1.13 -6.18 2.22
N LEU A 122 -2.17 -5.41 2.53
CA LEU A 122 -3.10 -5.69 3.62
C LEU A 122 -4.54 -5.95 3.15
N TRP A 123 -4.80 -5.97 1.83
CA TRP A 123 -6.11 -6.36 1.28
C TRP A 123 -6.09 -7.81 0.72
N PRO A 124 -5.99 -8.86 1.55
CA PRO A 124 -6.01 -10.23 1.07
C PRO A 124 -7.43 -10.59 0.61
N ASP A 125 -7.53 -11.18 -0.57
CA ASP A 125 -8.63 -12.10 -0.90
C ASP A 125 -7.99 -13.25 -1.69
N LEU A 126 -7.58 -14.32 -1.01
CA LEU A 126 -7.22 -15.57 -1.67
C LEU A 126 -7.83 -16.73 -0.88
N PRO A 127 -9.03 -17.22 -1.23
CA PRO A 127 -9.52 -18.49 -0.70
C PRO A 127 -8.64 -19.63 -1.22
N GLN A 128 -8.20 -20.54 -0.35
CA GLN A 128 -7.39 -21.70 -0.73
C GLN A 128 -7.93 -22.39 -2.02
N ASN A 129 -7.02 -22.75 -2.95
CA ASN A 129 -7.10 -23.87 -3.93
C ASN A 129 -6.88 -23.58 -5.44
N GLU A 130 -6.53 -22.37 -5.89
CA GLU A 130 -5.95 -22.15 -7.24
C GLU A 130 -5.00 -20.94 -7.23
N ILE A 131 -3.68 -21.14 -7.39
CA ILE A 131 -2.70 -20.09 -7.06
C ILE A 131 -2.64 -18.99 -8.14
N ASP A 132 -2.66 -19.33 -9.43
CA ASP A 132 -2.37 -18.36 -10.49
C ASP A 132 -3.56 -17.45 -10.86
N LEU A 133 -4.77 -18.00 -11.06
CA LEU A 133 -5.96 -17.20 -11.39
C LEU A 133 -6.35 -16.27 -10.25
N GLN A 134 -6.20 -16.74 -9.00
CA GLN A 134 -6.49 -15.91 -7.84
C GLN A 134 -5.44 -14.82 -7.63
N LEU A 135 -4.16 -15.08 -7.90
CA LEU A 135 -3.12 -14.05 -7.86
C LEU A 135 -3.35 -12.96 -8.91
N ILE A 136 -3.81 -13.32 -10.11
CA ILE A 136 -4.22 -12.34 -11.14
C ILE A 136 -5.42 -11.52 -10.65
N ALA A 137 -6.44 -12.17 -10.07
CA ALA A 137 -7.62 -11.48 -9.54
C ALA A 137 -7.25 -10.50 -8.41
N MET A 138 -6.34 -10.89 -7.51
CA MET A 138 -5.83 -10.06 -6.43
C MET A 138 -5.08 -8.84 -6.97
N GLN A 139 -4.14 -9.03 -7.89
CA GLN A 139 -3.42 -7.91 -8.53
C GLN A 139 -4.37 -6.96 -9.26
N LYS A 140 -5.35 -7.49 -10.02
CA LYS A 140 -6.39 -6.68 -10.66
C LYS A 140 -7.22 -5.89 -9.65
N LYS A 141 -7.51 -6.48 -8.49
CA LYS A 141 -8.27 -5.82 -7.42
C LYS A 141 -7.49 -4.64 -6.84
N HIS A 142 -6.23 -4.86 -6.44
CA HIS A 142 -5.36 -3.81 -5.89
C HIS A 142 -5.12 -2.69 -6.91
N PHE A 143 -4.78 -3.07 -8.15
CA PHE A 143 -4.56 -2.12 -9.23
C PHE A 143 -5.80 -1.26 -9.52
N ASN A 144 -7.00 -1.86 -9.57
CA ASN A 144 -8.21 -1.11 -9.85
C ASN A 144 -8.57 -0.08 -8.75
N PHE A 145 -8.17 -0.33 -7.51
CA PHE A 145 -8.31 0.63 -6.43
C PHE A 145 -7.34 1.81 -6.58
N ILE A 146 -6.05 1.52 -6.81
CA ILE A 146 -5.03 2.54 -7.08
C ILE A 146 -5.42 3.38 -8.30
N LYS A 147 -5.78 2.74 -9.42
CA LYS A 147 -6.28 3.41 -10.63
C LYS A 147 -7.46 4.33 -10.36
N CYS A 148 -8.35 3.93 -9.44
CA CYS A 148 -9.47 4.77 -9.07
C CYS A 148 -8.97 6.04 -8.36
N ILE A 149 -8.08 5.93 -7.38
CA ILE A 149 -7.51 7.07 -6.64
C ILE A 149 -6.79 8.01 -7.59
N GLU A 150 -5.88 7.48 -8.42
CA GLU A 150 -5.11 8.23 -9.42
C GLU A 150 -6.01 8.98 -10.42
N LYS A 151 -7.24 8.50 -10.64
CA LYS A 151 -8.23 9.16 -11.50
C LYS A 151 -9.11 10.17 -10.76
N GLN A 152 -9.40 9.93 -9.48
CA GLN A 152 -10.39 10.70 -8.72
C GLN A 152 -9.81 11.92 -8.00
N TYR A 153 -8.51 11.91 -7.68
CA TYR A 153 -7.92 13.00 -6.91
C TYR A 153 -8.11 14.36 -7.60
N LYS A 154 -8.58 15.35 -6.83
CA LYS A 154 -8.80 16.73 -7.26
C LYS A 154 -8.12 17.68 -6.28
N ALA A 155 -7.00 18.28 -6.69
CA ALA A 155 -6.41 19.39 -5.96
C ALA A 155 -7.18 20.71 -6.20
N PRO A 156 -7.25 21.66 -5.25
CA PRO A 156 -6.88 21.59 -3.83
C PRO A 156 -8.16 21.68 -2.97
N GLU A 157 -9.02 20.66 -3.01
CA GLU A 157 -10.13 20.58 -2.07
C GLU A 157 -9.58 20.18 -0.69
N ARG A 158 -10.06 20.81 0.40
CA ARG A 158 -9.66 20.42 1.76
C ARG A 158 -10.09 18.96 1.95
N ASN A 159 -9.14 18.06 2.16
CA ASN A 159 -9.31 16.59 2.24
C ASN A 159 -9.40 15.84 0.90
N GLY A 160 -8.91 16.40 -0.20
CA GLY A 160 -8.94 15.75 -1.52
C GLY A 160 -8.33 14.35 -1.54
N ALA A 161 -7.26 14.12 -0.77
CA ALA A 161 -6.67 12.79 -0.62
C ALA A 161 -7.63 11.82 0.08
N GLU A 162 -8.14 12.16 1.27
CA GLU A 162 -9.10 11.33 2.02
C GLU A 162 -10.32 10.99 1.16
N GLU A 163 -10.98 12.00 0.60
CA GLU A 163 -12.19 11.83 -0.22
C GLU A 163 -11.93 10.95 -1.46
N SER A 164 -10.76 11.08 -2.09
CA SER A 164 -10.44 10.29 -3.29
C SER A 164 -10.43 8.78 -3.01
N TRP A 165 -9.79 8.34 -1.92
CA TRP A 165 -9.74 6.91 -1.60
C TRP A 165 -11.01 6.41 -0.93
N GLU A 166 -11.76 7.28 -0.24
CA GLU A 166 -13.10 6.98 0.26
C GLU A 166 -14.06 6.57 -0.87
N VAL A 167 -14.15 7.40 -1.92
CA VAL A 167 -14.97 7.15 -3.10
C VAL A 167 -14.54 5.85 -3.80
N CYS A 168 -13.25 5.53 -3.78
CA CYS A 168 -12.70 4.32 -4.39
C CYS A 168 -12.83 3.06 -3.52
N SER A 169 -13.03 3.22 -2.21
CA SER A 169 -13.21 2.13 -1.25
C SER A 169 -14.65 1.61 -1.23
N ASP A 170 -15.62 2.50 -1.46
CA ASP A 170 -17.03 2.16 -1.49
C ASP A 170 -17.49 1.72 -2.89
N LYS A 171 -18.28 0.65 -2.96
CA LYS A 171 -19.01 0.27 -4.17
C LYS A 171 -20.51 0.46 -3.98
N PRO A 172 -21.25 0.77 -5.07
CA PRO A 172 -22.70 0.63 -5.09
C PRO A 172 -23.09 -0.81 -4.72
N LYS A 173 -24.21 -0.93 -3.98
CA LYS A 173 -24.73 -2.16 -3.38
C LYS A 173 -24.64 -3.35 -4.34
N GLY A 174 -23.97 -4.45 -3.93
CA GLY A 174 -24.06 -5.76 -4.61
C GLY A 174 -22.76 -6.40 -5.13
N ARG A 175 -21.58 -5.80 -4.94
CA ARG A 175 -20.28 -6.45 -5.25
C ARG A 175 -19.60 -6.94 -3.97
N ARG A 176 -19.13 -8.19 -3.96
CA ARG A 176 -18.65 -8.93 -2.78
C ARG A 176 -17.33 -8.44 -2.14
N PHE A 177 -16.62 -7.48 -2.73
CA PHE A 177 -15.29 -7.08 -2.25
C PHE A 177 -15.22 -5.56 -2.03
N LYS A 178 -15.42 -5.14 -0.79
CA LYS A 178 -15.23 -3.76 -0.30
C LYS A 178 -13.82 -3.64 0.28
N PHE A 179 -13.06 -2.63 -0.13
CA PHE A 179 -11.89 -2.24 0.63
C PHE A 179 -12.40 -1.58 1.91
N SER A 180 -12.27 -2.27 3.03
CA SER A 180 -12.64 -1.67 4.30
C SER A 180 -11.54 -0.70 4.71
N ARG A 181 -11.91 0.53 5.08
CA ARG A 181 -10.98 1.47 5.73
C ARG A 181 -10.22 0.82 6.88
N ARG A 182 -10.86 -0.13 7.57
CA ARG A 182 -10.28 -0.91 8.66
C ARG A 182 -8.92 -1.53 8.32
N TRP A 183 -8.68 -1.90 7.06
CA TRP A 183 -7.39 -2.43 6.63
C TRP A 183 -6.26 -1.40 6.76
N CYS A 184 -6.54 -0.10 6.60
CA CYS A 184 -5.55 0.96 6.68
C CYS A 184 -5.70 1.88 7.89
N THR A 185 -6.75 1.73 8.68
CA THR A 185 -7.00 2.58 9.86
C THR A 185 -6.99 1.82 11.18
N VAL A 186 -7.15 0.49 11.18
CA VAL A 186 -7.14 -0.34 12.40
C VAL A 186 -5.89 -1.22 12.48
N LEU A 187 -5.16 -1.39 11.38
CA LEU A 187 -3.83 -1.98 11.42
C LEU A 187 -2.83 -0.99 12.02
N ASP A 188 -1.92 -1.52 12.84
CA ASP A 188 -0.90 -0.79 13.58
C ASP A 188 -0.23 0.28 12.69
N ALA A 189 -0.24 1.55 13.11
CA ALA A 189 0.43 2.64 12.39
C ALA A 189 1.91 2.30 12.13
N LYS A 190 2.54 1.52 13.02
CA LYS A 190 3.88 0.97 12.84
C LYS A 190 3.97 0.02 11.64
N LEU A 191 2.98 -0.83 11.41
CA LEU A 191 2.94 -1.71 10.24
C LEU A 191 2.85 -0.90 8.94
N LEU A 192 1.98 0.12 8.89
CA LEU A 192 1.85 0.99 7.72
C LEU A 192 3.14 1.77 7.44
N ALA A 193 3.77 2.32 8.49
CA ALA A 193 5.07 2.96 8.41
C ALA A 193 6.15 1.99 7.89
N MET A 194 6.20 0.76 8.40
CA MET A 194 7.14 -0.26 7.91
C MET A 194 6.93 -0.60 6.43
N LEU A 195 5.68 -0.71 5.97
CA LEU A 195 5.38 -1.02 4.57
C LEU A 195 5.84 0.09 3.64
N VAL A 196 5.54 1.35 3.95
CA VAL A 196 5.95 2.48 3.10
C VAL A 196 7.46 2.69 3.12
N LEU A 197 8.11 2.54 4.30
CA LEU A 197 9.57 2.61 4.42
C LEU A 197 10.27 1.45 3.69
N GLN A 198 9.63 0.28 3.60
CA GLN A 198 10.15 -0.83 2.82
C GLN A 198 10.13 -0.52 1.31
N ASN A 199 9.10 0.17 0.81
CA ASN A 199 9.09 0.66 -0.56
C ASN A 199 10.22 1.68 -0.80
N GLY A 200 10.45 2.59 0.14
CA GLY A 200 11.58 3.53 0.07
C GLY A 200 12.93 2.84 0.01
N LYS A 201 13.18 1.90 0.93
CA LYS A 201 14.39 1.08 0.89
C LYS A 201 14.53 0.35 -0.43
N GLU A 202 13.48 -0.28 -0.95
CA GLU A 202 13.56 -0.97 -2.24
C GLU A 202 13.91 0.00 -3.38
N THR A 203 13.30 1.18 -3.38
CA THR A 203 13.52 2.23 -4.39
C THR A 203 14.96 2.78 -4.34
N ASP A 204 15.54 2.96 -3.14
CA ASP A 204 16.93 3.40 -2.95
C ASP A 204 17.96 2.37 -3.47
N HIS A 205 17.58 1.10 -3.53
CA HIS A 205 18.46 0.02 -4.00
C HIS A 205 18.41 -0.19 -5.52
N LEU A 206 17.59 0.59 -6.25
CA LEU A 206 17.53 0.51 -7.71
C LEU A 206 18.90 0.73 -8.35
N ARG A 207 19.18 -0.06 -9.40
CA ARG A 207 20.42 0.01 -10.18
C ARG A 207 20.07 0.12 -11.68
N PRO A 208 20.40 1.24 -12.35
CA PRO A 208 20.89 2.49 -11.75
C PRO A 208 19.82 3.10 -10.82
N PRO A 209 20.20 4.03 -9.92
CA PRO A 209 19.23 4.82 -9.18
C PRO A 209 18.24 5.47 -10.16
N HIS A 210 16.97 5.53 -9.79
CA HIS A 210 15.96 6.21 -10.60
C HIS A 210 16.23 7.73 -10.59
N GLU A 211 16.07 8.38 -11.74
CA GLU A 211 16.24 9.84 -11.88
C GLU A 211 14.88 10.57 -11.99
N TYR A 212 13.82 9.79 -12.21
CA TYR A 212 12.45 10.25 -12.39
C TYR A 212 11.47 9.11 -12.09
N VAL A 213 10.19 9.46 -11.99
CA VAL A 213 9.07 8.52 -12.00
C VAL A 213 8.03 8.90 -13.06
N PRO A 214 7.31 7.94 -13.67
CA PRO A 214 7.29 6.49 -13.37
C PRO A 214 8.58 5.78 -13.79
N TRP A 215 9.08 4.88 -12.94
CA TRP A 215 10.26 4.06 -13.22
C TRP A 215 9.86 2.59 -13.35
N VAL A 216 10.12 1.99 -14.51
CA VAL A 216 9.69 0.62 -14.83
C VAL A 216 10.88 -0.32 -14.94
N VAL A 217 10.78 -1.46 -14.27
CA VAL A 217 11.80 -2.52 -14.28
C VAL A 217 11.13 -3.84 -14.69
N VAL A 218 11.70 -4.54 -15.68
CA VAL A 218 11.29 -5.88 -16.12
C VAL A 218 12.41 -6.86 -15.85
N ASP A 219 12.17 -7.86 -14.99
CA ASP A 219 13.18 -8.85 -14.55
C ASP A 219 14.56 -8.20 -14.26
N ASP A 220 14.56 -7.26 -13.32
CA ASP A 220 15.73 -6.48 -12.89
C ASP A 220 16.36 -5.56 -13.96
N THR A 221 15.76 -5.49 -15.15
CA THR A 221 16.18 -4.59 -16.23
C THR A 221 15.36 -3.30 -16.23
N PRO A 222 15.94 -2.14 -15.90
CA PRO A 222 15.26 -0.85 -15.99
C PRO A 222 15.02 -0.49 -17.46
N LEU A 223 13.81 -0.01 -17.79
CA LEU A 223 13.44 0.34 -19.16
C LEU A 223 13.87 1.75 -19.58
N LEU A 224 14.28 2.59 -18.63
CA LEU A 224 14.69 3.98 -18.86
C LEU A 224 13.63 4.72 -19.69
N ASP A 225 14.04 5.49 -20.70
CA ASP A 225 13.16 6.31 -21.55
C ASP A 225 12.16 5.48 -22.38
N ASP A 226 12.32 4.16 -22.43
CA ASP A 226 11.50 3.25 -23.22
C ASP A 226 10.42 2.54 -22.38
N TYR A 227 10.15 3.02 -21.16
CA TYR A 227 9.21 2.41 -20.22
C TYR A 227 7.79 2.27 -20.78
N VAL A 228 7.37 3.15 -21.71
CA VAL A 228 6.06 3.07 -22.38
C VAL A 228 5.91 1.81 -23.24
N ASN A 229 7.02 1.21 -23.68
CA ASN A 229 7.05 -0.01 -24.48
C ASN A 229 7.15 -1.29 -23.63
N PHE A 230 6.81 -1.23 -22.34
CA PHE A 230 6.94 -2.34 -21.40
C PHE A 230 6.33 -3.68 -21.87
N ILE A 231 5.25 -3.67 -22.66
CA ILE A 231 4.66 -4.90 -23.23
C ILE A 231 5.70 -5.67 -24.06
N HIS A 232 6.46 -4.96 -24.89
CA HIS A 232 7.54 -5.57 -25.69
C HIS A 232 8.57 -6.24 -24.79
N TYR A 233 9.01 -5.56 -23.74
CA TYR A 233 10.01 -6.09 -22.80
C TYR A 233 9.49 -7.30 -22.01
N VAL A 234 8.24 -7.26 -21.55
CA VAL A 234 7.61 -8.39 -20.86
C VAL A 234 7.53 -9.61 -21.79
N CYS A 235 7.06 -9.42 -23.02
CA CYS A 235 6.97 -10.51 -23.99
C CYS A 235 8.35 -11.07 -24.38
N LYS A 236 9.37 -10.21 -24.49
CA LYS A 236 10.75 -10.60 -24.79
C LYS A 236 11.41 -11.36 -23.63
N ALA A 237 11.13 -10.97 -22.39
CA ALA A 237 11.70 -11.59 -21.20
C ALA A 237 11.06 -12.95 -20.88
N TYR A 238 9.83 -13.20 -21.35
CA TYR A 238 9.09 -14.43 -21.06
C TYR A 238 9.73 -15.66 -21.71
N LYS A 239 10.01 -16.67 -20.88
CA LYS A 239 10.69 -17.92 -21.29
C LYS A 239 9.75 -19.12 -21.40
N GLY A 240 8.45 -18.94 -21.14
CA GLY A 240 7.46 -20.00 -21.24
C GLY A 240 7.11 -20.38 -22.67
N LYS A 241 6.44 -21.51 -22.85
CA LYS A 241 6.25 -22.15 -24.18
C LYS A 241 5.26 -21.41 -25.08
N SER A 242 4.21 -20.80 -24.52
CA SER A 242 3.14 -20.15 -25.28
C SER A 242 3.08 -18.66 -24.96
N LEU A 243 3.38 -17.82 -25.95
CA LEU A 243 3.22 -16.37 -25.83
C LEU A 243 1.73 -15.99 -25.88
N PRO A 244 1.27 -15.07 -25.02
CA PRO A 244 -0.05 -14.46 -25.12
C PRO A 244 -0.27 -13.75 -26.46
N LYS A 245 -1.52 -13.65 -26.90
CA LYS A 245 -1.89 -12.93 -28.14
C LYS A 245 -1.46 -11.46 -28.09
N THR A 246 -1.47 -10.86 -26.90
CA THR A 246 -1.01 -9.47 -26.69
C THR A 246 0.42 -9.24 -27.17
N CYS A 247 1.30 -10.25 -27.06
CA CYS A 247 2.68 -10.15 -27.54
C CYS A 247 2.78 -10.03 -29.07
N SER A 248 1.79 -10.53 -29.80
CA SER A 248 1.73 -10.43 -31.26
C SER A 248 1.02 -9.17 -31.75
N SER A 249 0.14 -8.57 -30.94
CA SER A 249 -0.60 -7.35 -31.30
C SER A 249 0.14 -6.06 -30.96
N HIS A 250 1.18 -6.13 -30.12
CA HIS A 250 2.07 -5.02 -29.80
C HIS A 250 3.52 -5.33 -30.20
N PRO A 251 3.79 -5.61 -31.50
CA PRO A 251 5.16 -5.67 -31.97
C PRO A 251 5.78 -4.28 -31.76
N SER A 252 6.96 -4.22 -31.16
CA SER A 252 7.67 -2.98 -30.81
C SER A 252 7.53 -1.96 -31.92
N THR A 253 6.68 -0.95 -31.71
CA THR A 253 6.50 0.13 -32.65
C THR A 253 7.74 1.01 -32.56
N SER A 254 8.67 0.80 -33.49
CA SER A 254 9.57 1.88 -33.87
C SER A 254 8.71 3.06 -34.33
N THR A 255 8.95 4.22 -33.74
CA THR A 255 8.55 5.55 -34.23
C THR A 255 7.05 5.86 -34.23
N ASN A 256 6.56 6.35 -33.09
CA ASN A 256 6.38 7.79 -32.93
C ASN A 256 6.84 8.14 -31.52
N LYS A 257 7.91 8.95 -31.41
CA LYS A 257 8.20 9.70 -30.19
C LYS A 257 7.04 10.68 -30.03
N ASP A 258 5.91 10.20 -29.53
CA ASP A 258 4.96 11.12 -28.94
C ASP A 258 5.59 11.55 -27.61
N THR A 259 6.43 12.58 -27.69
CA THR A 259 7.12 13.19 -26.55
C THR A 259 6.14 13.61 -25.44
N SER A 260 4.84 13.65 -25.74
CA SER A 260 3.75 13.81 -24.78
C SER A 260 3.64 12.68 -23.73
N LEU A 261 4.12 11.48 -24.03
CA LEU A 261 4.04 10.30 -23.13
C LEU A 261 5.35 10.01 -22.40
N GLN A 262 6.45 10.64 -22.81
CA GLN A 262 7.79 10.52 -22.20
C GLN A 262 8.05 11.58 -21.11
N SER A 263 6.98 12.13 -20.57
CA SER A 263 7.06 13.13 -19.52
C SER A 263 7.09 12.43 -18.15
N ALA A 264 7.89 12.93 -17.21
CA ALA A 264 8.19 12.27 -15.93
C ALA A 264 8.35 13.30 -14.79
N CYS A 265 8.16 12.89 -13.54
CA CYS A 265 8.43 13.72 -12.35
C CYS A 265 9.87 13.47 -11.92
N HIS A 266 10.73 14.49 -12.01
CA HIS A 266 12.15 14.34 -11.77
C HIS A 266 12.49 14.43 -10.29
N ALA A 267 13.38 13.56 -9.81
CA ALA A 267 13.81 13.56 -8.40
C ALA A 267 14.40 14.91 -7.94
N SER A 268 14.97 15.69 -8.86
CA SER A 268 15.56 17.01 -8.59
C SER A 268 14.56 18.13 -8.27
N GLU A 269 13.29 18.01 -8.70
CA GLU A 269 12.27 19.06 -8.54
C GLU A 269 11.76 19.17 -7.08
N ALA A 270 12.08 18.19 -6.23
CA ALA A 270 11.79 18.17 -4.79
C ALA A 270 12.40 19.35 -4.00
N ARG A 271 13.43 20.02 -4.53
CA ARG A 271 14.30 20.93 -3.75
C ARG A 271 13.91 22.40 -3.80
N SER A 272 12.87 22.79 -4.55
CA SER A 272 12.56 24.21 -4.83
C SER A 272 11.24 24.75 -4.28
N GLY A 273 10.49 23.99 -3.47
CA GLY A 273 9.19 24.42 -2.91
C GLY A 273 9.29 25.14 -1.56
N ASP A 274 8.80 26.39 -1.52
CA ASP A 274 8.65 27.29 -0.36
C ASP A 274 8.06 26.61 0.89
N SER A 275 8.78 26.70 2.01
CA SER A 275 8.54 26.03 3.29
C SER A 275 7.51 26.74 4.17
N SER A 276 6.42 27.24 3.60
CA SER A 276 5.45 28.05 4.33
C SER A 276 4.17 27.26 4.64
N GLY A 277 4.20 26.47 5.73
CA GLY A 277 3.01 25.89 6.37
C GLY A 277 2.88 24.36 6.36
N LYS A 278 3.95 23.61 6.69
CA LYS A 278 3.91 22.13 6.79
C LYS A 278 3.26 21.65 8.10
N HIS A 279 2.18 20.87 8.03
CA HIS A 279 1.69 20.03 9.14
C HIS A 279 2.33 18.64 9.02
N GLN A 280 3.61 18.56 9.35
CA GLN A 280 4.42 17.35 9.20
C GLN A 280 3.77 16.11 9.85
N MET A 281 3.63 15.03 9.08
CA MET A 281 3.24 13.73 9.61
C MET A 281 4.45 13.09 10.31
N LYS A 282 4.56 13.34 11.62
CA LYS A 282 5.63 12.81 12.46
C LYS A 282 5.39 11.32 12.71
N MET A 283 6.29 10.45 12.26
CA MET A 283 6.31 9.06 12.68
C MET A 283 6.88 8.98 14.10
N GLU A 284 6.20 8.29 15.02
CA GLU A 284 6.77 8.02 16.34
C GLU A 284 8.02 7.15 16.19
N PRO A 285 9.08 7.44 16.96
CA PRO A 285 10.35 6.72 16.85
C PRO A 285 10.17 5.23 17.09
N LEU A 286 10.79 4.43 16.23
CA LEU A 286 10.96 2.99 16.40
C LEU A 286 11.88 2.75 17.61
N ALA A 287 11.28 2.65 18.80
CA ALA A 287 11.91 2.04 19.97
C ALA A 287 11.83 0.51 19.87
#